data_AF-A0A7Y1UBH9-F1
#
_entry.id   AF-A0A7Y1UBH9-F1
#
_cell.length_a   1.000
_cell.length_b   1.000
_cell.length_c   1.000
_cell.angle_alpha   90.00
_cell.angle_beta   90.00
_cell.angle_gamma   90.00
#
_symmetry.space_group_name_H-M   'P 1'
#
loop_
_entity.id
_entity.type
_entity.pdbx_description
1 polymer ?
#
loop_
_entity_poly.entity_id
_entity_poly.type
_entity_poly.pdbx_seq_one_letter_code
_entity_poly.pdbx_strand_id
1 'polypeptide(L)'
;MAHTKIVELPNQVKLEKKINQLCDSIQKAKTDEVRIACNDSLKTIFRSLLQNPESFNLVYKSIDKVSIISSDDKKLRLYSWVLPAKDGSVYKYNGFAQFKKSKKHKMKFYEFTEKTIKNNGEAERAKIDNSNWYGAVYYKIIDSGKKKKRYYTLLGWHGNNLKTTTKIIDVLQPRSKYLT
;
A
#
# COMPACT_ATOMS: atom_id res chain seq x y z
N MET A 1 16.81 23.51 -19.15
CA MET A 1 15.93 22.41 -18.70
C MET A 1 16.81 21.26 -18.26
N ALA A 2 16.93 20.99 -16.97
CA ALA A 2 17.81 19.95 -16.45
C ALA A 2 17.11 18.59 -16.54
N HIS A 3 17.58 17.74 -17.45
CA HIS A 3 17.23 16.32 -17.46
C HIS A 3 17.88 15.66 -16.24
N THR A 4 17.11 15.45 -15.18
CA THR A 4 17.52 14.59 -14.07
C THR A 4 17.64 13.16 -14.61
N LYS A 5 18.86 12.74 -14.94
CA LYS A 5 19.17 11.32 -15.15
C LYS A 5 18.83 10.59 -13.85
N ILE A 6 17.74 9.84 -13.86
CA ILE A 6 17.42 8.87 -12.81
C ILE A 6 18.42 7.72 -12.98
N VAL A 7 19.58 7.85 -12.37
CA VAL A 7 20.56 6.76 -12.27
C VAL A 7 19.93 5.70 -11.36
N GLU A 8 19.50 4.59 -11.94
CA GLU A 8 19.06 3.43 -11.17
C GLU A 8 20.27 2.84 -10.44
N LEU A 9 20.19 2.80 -9.11
CA LEU A 9 21.24 2.19 -8.31
C LEU A 9 21.17 0.66 -8.52
N PRO A 10 22.30 -0.06 -8.71
CA PRO A 10 22.31 -1.51 -8.91
C PRO A 10 21.58 -2.30 -7.82
N ASN A 11 21.54 -1.78 -6.60
CA ASN A 11 20.81 -2.37 -5.47
C ASN A 11 19.28 -2.21 -5.63
N GLN A 12 18.81 -1.15 -6.27
CA GLN A 12 17.39 -0.93 -6.55
C GLN A 12 16.87 -1.91 -7.62
N VAL A 13 17.60 -2.09 -8.72
CA VAL A 13 17.20 -3.04 -9.78
C VAL A 13 17.08 -4.46 -9.23
N LYS A 14 18.03 -4.88 -8.38
CA LYS A 14 17.98 -6.18 -7.69
C LYS A 14 16.76 -6.30 -6.77
N LEU A 15 16.45 -5.23 -6.02
CA LEU A 15 15.28 -5.19 -5.14
C LEU A 15 13.97 -5.32 -5.93
N GLU A 16 13.80 -4.55 -7.00
CA GLU A 16 12.57 -4.59 -7.81
C GLU A 16 12.39 -5.96 -8.48
N LYS A 17 13.47 -6.56 -9.00
CA LYS A 17 13.45 -7.93 -9.53
C LYS A 17 12.99 -8.92 -8.46
N LYS A 18 13.49 -8.81 -7.23
CA LYS A 18 13.11 -9.70 -6.14
C LYS A 18 11.63 -9.52 -5.75
N ILE A 19 11.15 -8.28 -5.70
CA ILE A 19 9.73 -7.97 -5.44
C ILE A 19 8.84 -8.59 -6.52
N ASN A 20 9.19 -8.43 -7.80
CA ASN A 20 8.41 -9.00 -8.90
C ASN A 20 8.37 -10.53 -8.86
N GLN A 21 9.50 -11.18 -8.58
CA GLN A 21 9.55 -12.63 -8.41
C GLN A 21 8.63 -13.11 -7.28
N LEU A 22 8.62 -12.41 -6.14
CA LEU A 22 7.72 -12.73 -5.04
C LEU A 22 6.26 -12.52 -5.44
N CYS A 23 5.95 -11.42 -6.13
CA CYS A 23 4.60 -11.15 -6.61
C CYS A 23 4.11 -12.18 -7.64
N ASP A 24 4.99 -12.64 -8.54
CA ASP A 24 4.66 -13.71 -9.47
C ASP A 24 4.34 -15.01 -8.73
N SER A 25 5.12 -15.37 -7.72
CA SER A 25 4.85 -16.53 -6.88
C SER A 25 3.54 -16.39 -6.08
N ILE A 26 3.24 -15.20 -5.55
CA ILE A 26 1.96 -14.92 -4.86
C ILE A 26 0.76 -15.19 -5.79
N GLN A 27 0.88 -14.84 -7.07
CA GLN A 27 -0.21 -14.96 -8.04
C GLN A 27 -0.32 -16.37 -8.67
N LYS A 28 0.81 -17.04 -8.88
CA LYS A 28 0.90 -18.22 -9.77
C LYS A 28 1.32 -19.51 -9.08
N ALA A 29 1.76 -19.48 -7.82
CA ALA A 29 2.19 -20.70 -7.14
C ALA A 29 1.05 -21.74 -7.02
N LYS A 30 1.44 -23.02 -7.03
CA LYS A 30 0.53 -24.18 -7.09
C LYS A 30 -0.19 -24.48 -5.77
N THR A 31 0.27 -23.93 -4.66
CA THR A 31 -0.30 -24.16 -3.33
C THR A 31 -0.42 -22.85 -2.56
N ASP A 32 -1.41 -22.75 -1.68
CA ASP A 32 -1.63 -21.54 -0.88
C ASP A 32 -0.50 -21.31 0.12
N GLU A 33 0.13 -22.37 0.62
CA GLU A 33 1.28 -22.29 1.53
C GLU A 33 2.44 -21.53 0.88
N VAL A 34 2.74 -21.82 -0.39
CA VAL A 34 3.80 -21.12 -1.13
C VAL A 34 3.42 -19.65 -1.37
N ARG A 35 2.15 -19.36 -1.68
CA ARG A 35 1.66 -17.99 -1.87
C ARG A 35 1.78 -17.18 -0.58
N ILE A 36 1.38 -17.76 0.54
CA ILE A 36 1.47 -17.15 1.88
C ILE A 36 2.93 -16.89 2.25
N ALA A 37 3.82 -17.88 2.09
CA ALA A 37 5.24 -17.72 2.39
C ALA A 37 5.91 -16.62 1.54
N CYS A 38 5.56 -16.52 0.26
CA CYS A 38 6.05 -15.44 -0.61
C CYS A 38 5.49 -14.07 -0.19
N ASN A 39 4.22 -14.02 0.23
CA ASN A 39 3.60 -12.82 0.77
C ASN A 39 4.29 -12.35 2.07
N ASP A 40 4.62 -13.27 2.97
CA ASP A 40 5.31 -12.95 4.22
C ASP A 40 6.74 -12.44 3.95
N SER A 41 7.42 -13.02 2.96
CA SER A 41 8.71 -12.52 2.49
C SER A 41 8.60 -11.11 1.90
N LEU A 42 7.57 -10.84 1.10
CA LEU A 42 7.32 -9.52 0.52
C LEU A 42 7.01 -8.47 1.61
N LYS A 43 6.18 -8.81 2.60
CA LYS A 43 5.93 -7.96 3.77
C LYS A 43 7.22 -7.64 4.52
N THR A 44 8.09 -8.62 4.70
CA THR A 44 9.39 -8.43 5.38
C THR A 44 10.29 -7.46 4.61
N ILE A 45 10.35 -7.56 3.28
CA ILE A 45 11.07 -6.62 2.43
C ILE A 45 10.53 -5.21 2.62
N PHE A 46 9.21 -5.00 2.55
CA PHE A 46 8.62 -3.68 2.75
C PHE A 46 8.84 -3.15 4.17
N ARG A 47 8.71 -3.97 5.21
CA ARG A 47 9.00 -3.53 6.59
C ARG A 47 10.44 -3.03 6.75
N SER A 48 11.41 -3.70 6.13
CA SER A 48 12.80 -3.24 6.15
C SER A 48 13.00 -1.98 5.31
N LEU A 49 12.46 -1.95 4.09
CA LEU A 49 12.60 -0.83 3.16
C LEU A 49 12.02 0.48 3.74
N LEU A 50 10.83 0.41 4.33
CA LEU A 50 10.09 1.58 4.83
C LEU A 50 10.68 2.16 6.12
N GLN A 51 11.62 1.47 6.77
CA GLN A 51 12.41 2.02 7.88
C GLN A 51 13.40 3.08 7.39
N ASN A 52 13.93 2.93 6.17
CA ASN A 52 14.83 3.94 5.59
C ASN A 52 13.99 5.15 5.12
N PRO A 53 14.26 6.38 5.62
CA PRO A 53 13.57 7.58 5.17
C PRO A 53 13.64 7.86 3.66
N GLU A 54 14.71 7.44 3.00
CA GLU A 54 14.91 7.65 1.56
C GLU A 54 13.92 6.86 0.71
N SER A 55 13.38 5.75 1.24
CA SER A 55 12.39 4.91 0.56
C SER A 55 11.15 5.68 0.13
N PHE A 56 10.79 6.75 0.84
CA PHE A 56 9.62 7.57 0.54
C PHE A 56 9.69 8.21 -0.85
N ASN A 57 10.88 8.57 -1.33
CA ASN A 57 11.06 9.25 -2.62
C ASN A 57 11.56 8.30 -3.74
N LEU A 58 11.80 7.02 -3.44
CA LEU A 58 12.27 6.07 -4.46
C LEU A 58 11.22 5.88 -5.56
N VAL A 59 11.64 5.97 -6.81
CA VAL A 59 10.76 5.71 -7.97
C VAL A 59 11.01 4.28 -8.44
N TYR A 60 10.00 3.42 -8.30
CA TYR A 60 10.06 2.04 -8.78
C TYR A 60 9.58 1.99 -10.22
N LYS A 61 10.41 1.51 -11.14
CA LYS A 61 10.07 1.51 -12.59
C LYS A 61 9.51 0.18 -13.07
N SER A 62 9.88 -0.91 -12.42
CA SER A 62 9.57 -2.26 -12.88
C SER A 62 8.58 -3.01 -11.98
N ILE A 63 8.19 -2.45 -10.83
CA ILE A 63 7.19 -3.07 -9.95
C ILE A 63 5.79 -2.90 -10.56
N ASP A 64 5.15 -4.02 -10.94
CA ASP A 64 3.87 -4.03 -11.65
C ASP A 64 2.69 -4.51 -10.78
N LYS A 65 2.93 -5.44 -9.86
CA LYS A 65 1.90 -6.13 -9.06
C LYS A 65 1.66 -5.52 -7.67
N VAL A 66 2.42 -4.49 -7.31
CA VAL A 66 2.19 -3.69 -6.11
C VAL A 66 1.82 -2.30 -6.55
N SER A 67 0.65 -1.82 -6.13
CA SER A 67 0.31 -0.43 -6.34
C SER A 67 1.08 0.43 -5.35
N ILE A 68 1.82 1.40 -5.87
CA ILE A 68 2.64 2.34 -5.09
C ILE A 68 2.28 3.76 -5.50
N ILE A 69 1.51 4.47 -4.68
CA ILE A 69 0.98 5.80 -5.01
C ILE A 69 1.29 6.82 -3.91
N SER A 70 1.54 8.06 -4.31
CA SER A 70 1.85 9.17 -3.41
C SER A 70 0.75 10.23 -3.42
N SER A 71 0.52 10.90 -2.29
CA SER A 71 -0.34 12.08 -2.24
C SER A 71 0.32 13.26 -2.96
N ASP A 72 -0.50 14.17 -3.50
CA ASP A 72 -0.04 15.37 -4.19
C ASP A 72 0.82 16.28 -3.29
N ASP A 73 0.53 16.32 -1.98
CA ASP A 73 1.31 17.07 -0.99
C ASP A 73 2.62 16.38 -0.57
N LYS A 74 2.91 15.20 -1.12
CA LYS A 74 4.11 14.39 -0.85
C LYS A 74 4.31 14.07 0.64
N LYS A 75 3.22 13.86 1.38
CA LYS A 75 3.26 13.46 2.79
C LYS A 75 2.80 12.05 3.07
N LEU A 76 2.02 11.47 2.16
CA LEU A 76 1.53 10.10 2.24
C LEU A 76 2.04 9.30 1.04
N ARG A 77 2.45 8.07 1.30
CA ARG A 77 2.68 7.06 0.26
C ARG A 77 2.02 5.75 0.67
N LEU A 78 1.25 5.16 -0.24
CA LEU A 78 0.55 3.90 -0.04
C LEU A 78 1.19 2.82 -0.89
N TYR A 79 1.25 1.62 -0.32
CA TYR A 79 1.69 0.39 -0.94
C TYR A 79 0.58 -0.63 -0.73
N SER A 80 0.03 -1.22 -1.79
CA SER A 80 -1.06 -2.18 -1.65
C SER A 80 -1.02 -3.25 -2.74
N TRP A 81 -1.25 -4.50 -2.37
CA TRP A 81 -1.31 -5.63 -3.30
C TRP A 81 -2.29 -6.70 -2.78
N VAL A 82 -2.57 -7.67 -3.64
CA VAL A 82 -3.51 -8.76 -3.37
C VAL A 82 -2.78 -10.08 -3.14
N LEU A 83 -3.30 -10.89 -2.22
CA LEU A 83 -2.99 -12.30 -2.01
C LEU A 83 -4.24 -13.10 -2.37
N PRO A 84 -4.34 -13.64 -3.60
CA PRO A 84 -5.46 -14.49 -4.00
C PRO A 84 -5.27 -15.92 -3.47
N ALA A 85 -6.37 -16.50 -2.98
CA ALA A 85 -6.46 -17.95 -2.81
C ALA A 85 -6.18 -18.66 -4.14
N LYS A 86 -5.64 -19.88 -4.09
CA LYS A 86 -5.29 -20.67 -5.27
C LYS A 86 -6.48 -20.87 -6.20
N ASP A 87 -7.65 -21.13 -5.64
CA ASP A 87 -8.90 -21.32 -6.37
C ASP A 87 -9.55 -19.99 -6.81
N GLY A 88 -8.97 -18.85 -6.40
CA GLY A 88 -9.46 -17.50 -6.68
C GLY A 88 -10.78 -17.15 -5.99
N SER A 89 -11.26 -17.99 -5.07
CA SER A 89 -12.52 -17.77 -4.34
C SER A 89 -12.46 -16.55 -3.42
N VAL A 90 -11.27 -16.29 -2.85
CA VAL A 90 -11.04 -15.25 -1.86
C VAL A 90 -9.81 -14.44 -2.22
N TYR A 91 -9.90 -13.13 -2.02
CA TYR A 91 -8.78 -12.21 -2.07
C TYR A 91 -8.51 -11.67 -0.67
N LYS A 92 -7.26 -11.76 -0.22
CA LYS A 92 -6.77 -11.05 0.96
C LYS A 92 -5.96 -9.85 0.51
N TYR A 93 -6.00 -8.78 1.27
CA TYR A 93 -5.27 -7.56 0.91
C TYR A 93 -4.13 -7.32 1.87
N ASN A 94 -3.04 -6.76 1.34
CA ASN A 94 -1.89 -6.39 2.13
C ASN A 94 -1.47 -4.99 1.73
N GLY A 95 -0.99 -4.22 2.70
CA GLY A 95 -0.50 -2.90 2.38
C GLY A 95 0.17 -2.18 3.52
N PHE A 96 0.84 -1.10 3.15
CA PHE A 96 1.50 -0.19 4.07
C PHE A 96 1.13 1.25 3.73
N ALA A 97 1.14 2.10 4.74
CA ALA A 97 1.12 3.53 4.56
C ALA A 97 2.35 4.15 5.23
N GLN A 98 3.06 4.99 4.47
CA GLN A 98 4.26 5.70 4.92
C GLN A 98 3.97 7.20 4.97
N PHE A 99 4.39 7.84 6.07
CA PHE A 99 4.14 9.24 6.37
C PHE A 99 5.45 10.01 6.55
N LYS A 100 5.55 11.13 5.84
CA LYS A 100 6.61 12.11 6.02
C LYS A 100 6.24 13.10 7.13
N LYS A 101 6.99 13.09 8.24
CA LYS A 101 6.85 14.10 9.30
C LYS A 101 7.51 15.41 8.90
N SER A 102 6.88 16.54 9.24
CA SER A 102 7.35 17.86 8.85
C SER A 102 8.63 18.31 9.57
N LYS A 103 8.87 17.88 10.81
CA LYS A 103 9.86 18.54 11.69
C LYS A 103 11.18 17.82 11.94
N LYS A 104 11.37 16.54 11.58
CA LYS A 104 12.58 15.78 12.03
C LYS A 104 13.16 14.73 11.07
N HIS A 105 12.84 14.74 9.77
CA HIS A 105 13.21 13.65 8.83
C HIS A 105 12.79 12.22 9.29
N LYS A 106 11.92 12.13 10.31
CA LYS A 106 11.44 10.86 10.84
C LYS A 106 10.31 10.37 9.96
N MET A 107 10.54 9.27 9.26
CA MET A 107 9.45 8.54 8.62
C MET A 107 8.73 7.68 9.65
N LYS A 108 7.42 7.54 9.47
CA LYS A 108 6.63 6.51 10.15
C LYS A 108 5.90 5.72 9.09
N PHE A 109 5.86 4.41 9.25
CA PHE A 109 4.98 3.57 8.46
C PHE A 109 4.11 2.73 9.38
N TYR A 110 3.01 2.24 8.85
CA TYR A 110 2.24 1.16 9.46
C TYR A 110 1.81 0.18 8.39
N GLU A 111 1.75 -1.08 8.79
CA GLU A 111 1.08 -2.13 8.05
C GLU A 111 -0.42 -2.01 8.28
N PHE A 112 -1.20 -2.19 7.22
CA PHE A 112 -2.65 -2.29 7.37
C PHE A 112 -3.03 -3.69 7.84
N THR A 113 -3.84 -3.76 8.89
CA THR A 113 -4.52 -4.99 9.29
C THR A 113 -5.94 -4.98 8.73
N GLU A 114 -6.25 -5.98 7.91
CA GLU A 114 -7.58 -6.17 7.36
C GLU A 114 -8.58 -6.46 8.48
N LYS A 115 -9.72 -5.77 8.46
CA LYS A 115 -10.81 -5.97 9.40
C LYS A 115 -12.04 -6.47 8.66
N THR A 116 -12.63 -7.55 9.16
CA THR A 116 -13.94 -8.02 8.69
C THR A 116 -15.01 -7.00 9.09
N ILE A 117 -15.50 -6.23 8.12
CA ILE A 117 -16.63 -5.32 8.32
C ILE A 117 -17.92 -6.14 8.24
N LYS A 118 -18.75 -6.05 9.27
CA LYS A 118 -19.92 -6.94 9.42
C LYS A 118 -21.16 -6.45 8.67
N ASN A 119 -21.25 -5.15 8.35
CA ASN A 119 -22.36 -4.55 7.60
C ASN A 119 -22.00 -3.19 6.97
N ASN A 120 -22.84 -2.73 6.04
CA ASN A 120 -22.63 -1.48 5.30
C ASN A 120 -22.58 -0.24 6.22
N GLY A 121 -23.37 -0.21 7.29
CA GLY A 121 -23.37 0.92 8.23
C GLY A 121 -22.04 1.05 8.99
N GLU A 122 -21.37 -0.05 9.30
CA GLU A 122 -20.02 -0.04 9.85
C GLU A 122 -18.99 0.45 8.82
N ALA A 123 -19.14 0.05 7.55
CA ALA A 123 -18.28 0.50 6.45
C ALA A 123 -18.35 2.02 6.24
N GLU A 124 -19.56 2.59 6.19
CA GLU A 124 -19.77 4.03 5.93
C GLU A 124 -19.17 4.94 7.00
N ARG A 125 -19.11 4.47 8.25
CA ARG A 125 -18.56 5.23 9.37
C ARG A 125 -17.09 4.94 9.62
N ALA A 126 -16.53 3.92 8.95
CA ALA A 126 -15.15 3.50 9.14
C ALA A 126 -14.19 4.57 8.60
N LYS A 127 -13.32 5.06 9.47
CA LYS A 127 -12.10 5.77 9.05
C LYS A 127 -10.97 4.78 9.01
N ILE A 128 -10.15 4.84 7.97
CA ILE A 128 -9.00 3.96 7.91
C ILE A 128 -7.98 4.37 8.97
N ASP A 129 -7.59 3.38 9.76
CA ASP A 129 -6.35 3.40 10.52
C ASP A 129 -5.62 2.05 10.39
N ASN A 130 -4.54 1.87 11.13
CA ASN A 130 -3.73 0.65 11.07
C ASN A 130 -4.49 -0.63 11.43
N SER A 131 -5.60 -0.52 12.18
CA SER A 131 -6.41 -1.64 12.66
C SER A 131 -7.80 -1.72 12.00
N ASN A 132 -8.14 -0.76 11.15
CA ASN A 132 -9.47 -0.62 10.56
C ASN A 132 -9.34 -0.41 9.06
N TRP A 133 -8.89 -1.44 8.35
CA TRP A 133 -8.74 -1.41 6.90
C TRP A 133 -9.63 -2.46 6.25
N TYR A 134 -10.44 -2.05 5.27
CA TYR A 134 -11.33 -2.96 4.54
C TYR A 134 -10.59 -3.88 3.55
N GLY A 135 -9.39 -3.49 3.12
CA GLY A 135 -8.63 -4.23 2.11
C GLY A 135 -8.97 -3.75 0.69
N ALA A 136 -8.01 -3.09 0.05
CA ALA A 136 -8.13 -2.65 -1.34
C ALA A 136 -6.75 -2.44 -1.97
N VAL A 137 -6.67 -2.56 -3.28
CA VAL A 137 -5.53 -2.06 -4.06
C VAL A 137 -5.83 -0.63 -4.48
N TYR A 138 -5.19 0.35 -3.85
CA TYR A 138 -5.43 1.77 -4.13
C TYR A 138 -4.72 2.22 -5.39
N TYR A 139 -5.40 2.98 -6.24
CA TYR A 139 -4.82 3.51 -7.48
C TYR A 139 -4.82 5.05 -7.53
N LYS A 140 -5.52 5.72 -6.61
CA LYS A 140 -5.52 7.19 -6.54
C LYS A 140 -5.67 7.67 -5.09
N ILE A 141 -4.94 8.74 -4.77
CA ILE A 141 -5.11 9.54 -3.57
C ILE A 141 -5.61 10.93 -4.00
N ILE A 142 -6.63 11.44 -3.34
CA ILE A 142 -7.11 12.82 -3.48
C ILE A 142 -6.89 13.51 -2.14
N ASP A 143 -6.02 14.53 -2.11
CA ASP A 143 -5.78 15.34 -0.90
C ASP A 143 -6.89 16.38 -0.78
N SER A 144 -7.74 16.22 0.24
CA SER A 144 -8.79 17.17 0.58
C SER A 144 -8.54 17.71 2.00
N GLY A 145 -7.89 18.87 2.11
CA GLY A 145 -7.63 19.46 3.42
C GLY A 145 -7.15 20.90 3.46
N LYS A 146 -7.77 21.70 4.34
CA LYS A 146 -7.20 22.98 4.82
C LYS A 146 -6.28 22.70 6.02
N LYS A 147 -5.20 23.50 6.15
CA LYS A 147 -4.00 23.36 7.02
C LYS A 147 -4.12 22.68 8.42
N LYS A 148 -5.30 22.60 9.05
CA LYS A 148 -5.49 22.04 10.42
C LYS A 148 -6.13 20.64 10.48
N LYS A 149 -6.80 20.15 9.43
CA LYS A 149 -7.33 18.77 9.35
C LYS A 149 -7.14 18.23 7.94
N ARG A 150 -6.13 17.37 7.76
CA ARG A 150 -5.79 16.74 6.47
C ARG A 150 -6.55 15.41 6.39
N TYR A 151 -7.32 15.24 5.31
CA TYR A 151 -7.95 13.99 4.94
C TYR A 151 -7.44 13.57 3.57
N TYR A 152 -7.29 12.27 3.38
CA TYR A 152 -7.00 11.69 2.07
C TYR A 152 -8.17 10.81 1.67
N THR A 153 -8.78 11.11 0.54
CA THR A 153 -9.74 10.21 -0.10
C THR A 153 -8.96 9.22 -0.95
N LEU A 154 -9.13 7.94 -0.69
CA LEU A 154 -8.44 6.86 -1.38
C LEU A 154 -9.42 6.18 -2.33
N LEU A 155 -9.03 6.01 -3.60
CA LEU A 155 -9.80 5.23 -4.56
C LEU A 155 -9.13 3.87 -4.74
N GLY A 156 -9.88 2.82 -4.45
CA GLY A 156 -9.41 1.44 -4.41
C GLY A 156 -10.16 0.52 -5.35
N TRP A 157 -9.49 -0.55 -5.73
CA TRP A 157 -10.09 -1.74 -6.34
C TRP A 157 -10.11 -2.86 -5.31
N HIS A 158 -11.22 -3.57 -5.24
CA HIS A 158 -11.41 -4.73 -4.39
C HIS A 158 -12.07 -5.84 -5.22
N GLY A 159 -11.35 -6.94 -5.44
CA GLY A 159 -11.91 -8.19 -5.94
C GLY A 159 -12.79 -8.83 -4.87
N ASN A 160 -14.06 -9.06 -5.20
CA ASN A 160 -14.99 -9.76 -4.32
C ASN A 160 -14.91 -11.28 -4.55
N ASN A 161 -14.83 -11.70 -5.82
CA ASN A 161 -14.61 -13.08 -6.25
C ASN A 161 -14.13 -13.11 -7.71
N LEU A 162 -13.93 -14.29 -8.28
CA LEU A 162 -13.53 -14.48 -9.68
C LEU A 162 -14.37 -13.72 -10.73
N LYS A 163 -15.61 -13.36 -10.41
CA LYS A 163 -16.57 -12.77 -11.37
C LYS A 163 -16.85 -11.30 -11.15
N THR A 164 -16.63 -10.79 -9.93
CA THR A 164 -17.07 -9.45 -9.55
C THR A 164 -16.00 -8.69 -8.80
N THR A 165 -15.94 -7.39 -9.09
CA THR A 165 -15.04 -6.46 -8.43
C THR A 165 -15.80 -5.20 -8.06
N THR A 166 -15.33 -4.53 -7.01
CA THR A 166 -15.95 -3.33 -6.44
C THR A 166 -14.92 -2.20 -6.45
N LYS A 167 -15.38 -0.98 -6.74
CA LYS A 167 -14.61 0.24 -6.52
C LYS A 167 -14.90 0.75 -5.12
N ILE A 168 -13.85 1.05 -4.37
CA ILE A 168 -13.95 1.50 -2.98
C ILE A 168 -13.48 2.94 -2.89
N ILE A 169 -14.17 3.72 -2.06
CA ILE A 169 -13.82 5.08 -1.69
C ILE A 169 -13.62 5.09 -0.18
N ASP A 170 -12.39 5.30 0.25
CA ASP A 170 -12.04 5.34 1.67
C ASP A 170 -11.55 6.71 2.12
N VAL A 171 -11.66 6.99 3.41
CA VAL A 171 -11.11 8.20 4.03
C VAL A 171 -10.02 7.83 5.02
N LEU A 172 -8.80 8.27 4.73
CA LEU A 172 -7.65 8.17 5.62
C LEU A 172 -7.40 9.49 6.35
N GLN A 173 -7.49 9.46 7.67
CA GLN A 173 -7.17 10.61 8.52
C GLN A 173 -5.91 10.30 9.35
N PRO A 174 -4.75 10.92 9.06
CA PRO A 174 -3.57 10.75 9.90
C PRO A 174 -3.86 11.30 11.30
N ARG A 175 -3.67 10.49 12.35
CA ARG A 175 -3.77 10.97 13.74
C ARG A 175 -2.81 12.16 13.96
N SER A 176 -3.20 13.12 14.81
CA SER A 176 -2.44 14.36 15.09
C SER A 176 -0.94 14.14 15.35
N LYS A 177 -0.58 13.07 16.07
CA LYS A 177 0.83 12.67 16.35
C LYS A 177 1.70 12.35 15.11
N TYR A 178 1.10 12.25 13.93
CA TYR A 178 1.77 12.05 12.64
C TYR A 178 1.90 13.35 11.83
N LEU A 179 1.13 14.39 12.19
CA LEU A 179 1.13 15.70 11.54
C LEU A 179 2.02 16.73 12.26
N THR A 180 2.33 16.49 13.54
CA THR A 180 3.30 17.24 14.36
C THR A 180 4.69 16.58 14.39
#